data_AF-A0A0J6IA62-F1
#
_entry.id   AF-A0A0J6IA62-F1
#
_cell.length_a   1.000
_cell.length_b   1.000
_cell.length_c   1.000
_cell.angle_alpha   90.00
_cell.angle_beta   90.00
_cell.angle_gamma   90.00
#
_symmetry.space_group_name_H-M   'P 1'
#
loop_
_entity.id
_entity.type
_entity.pdbx_description
1 polymer ?
#
loop_
_entity_poly.entity_id
_entity_poly.type
_entity_poly.pdbx_seq_one_letter_code
_entity_poly.pdbx_strand_id
1 'polypeptide(L)' 'MIIKLSPKFGAEPLTLIKRNDTLSINGETFDFTTIPEGAVLPESAINCEYIIGDITRSNGHLIICLM' A
#
# COMPACT_ATOMS: atom_id res chain seq x y z
N MET A 1 -9.20 -2.95 -2.84
CA MET A 1 -7.81 -2.96 -2.34
C MET A 1 -7.49 -4.34 -1.78
N ILE A 2 -6.42 -4.95 -2.28
CA ILE A 2 -5.83 -6.23 -1.87
C ILE A 2 -4.51 -5.88 -1.21
N ILE A 3 -4.35 -6.26 0.06
CA ILE A 3 -3.13 -6.02 0.83
C ILE A 3 -2.42 -7.37 0.98
N LYS A 4 -1.21 -7.47 0.42
CA LYS A 4 -0.34 -8.64 0.55
C LYS A 4 0.68 -8.34 1.65
N LEU A 5 0.74 -9.20 2.66
CA LEU A 5 1.70 -9.08 3.75
C LEU A 5 2.87 -10.01 3.48
N SER A 6 4.09 -9.47 3.54
CA SER A 6 5.30 -10.27 3.56
C SER A 6 5.73 -10.52 5.00
N PRO A 7 6.38 -11.66 5.28
CA PRO A 7 6.96 -11.90 6.60
C PRO A 7 7.94 -10.79 6.97
N LYS A 8 7.77 -10.19 8.15
CA LYS A 8 8.71 -9.24 8.73
C LYS A 8 9.29 -9.80 10.02
N PHE A 9 10.60 -9.62 10.18
CA PHE A 9 11.28 -9.93 11.41
C PHE A 9 11.23 -8.71 12.34
N GLY A 10 10.68 -8.87 13.53
CA GLY A 10 10.58 -7.81 14.53
C GLY A 10 9.32 -7.92 15.40
N ALA A 11 9.32 -7.20 16.51
CA ALA A 11 8.19 -7.14 17.45
C ALA A 11 7.28 -5.92 17.22
N GLU A 12 7.66 -4.99 16.33
CA GLU A 12 6.88 -3.79 16.10
C GLU A 12 5.59 -4.13 15.32
N PRO A 13 4.42 -3.72 15.83
CA PRO A 13 3.16 -3.98 15.16
C PRO A 13 3.01 -3.14 13.90
N LEU A 14 2.50 -3.75 12.83
CA LEU A 14 2.03 -3.05 11.64
C LEU A 14 0.53 -2.73 11.80
N THR A 15 0.19 -1.46 11.99
CA THR A 15 -1.20 -1.01 12.15
C THR A 15 -1.72 -0.46 10.82
N LEU A 16 -2.85 -0.99 10.34
CA LEU A 16 -3.45 -0.61 9.06
C LEU A 16 -4.89 -0.10 9.25
N ILE A 17 -5.20 1.02 8.62
CA ILE A 17 -6.57 1.56 8.53
C ILE A 17 -6.90 1.80 7.06
N LYS A 18 -7.76 0.97 6.48
CA LYS A 18 -8.25 1.14 5.11
C LYS A 18 -9.51 2.00 5.08
N ARG A 19 -9.53 3.02 4.23
CA ARG A 19 -10.74 3.81 3.89
C ARG A 19 -10.81 4.02 2.38
N ASN A 20 -11.69 3.28 1.70
CA ASN A 20 -11.79 3.26 0.23
C ASN A 20 -10.41 2.98 -0.42
N ASP A 21 -9.90 3.95 -1.18
CA ASP A 21 -8.60 3.92 -1.87
C ASP A 21 -7.51 4.66 -1.07
N THR A 22 -7.75 4.98 0.20
CA THR A 22 -6.74 5.48 1.14
C THR A 22 -6.36 4.40 2.15
N LEU A 23 -5.09 4.36 2.53
CA LEU A 23 -4.55 3.43 3.51
C LEU A 23 -3.69 4.19 4.51
N SER A 24 -4.03 4.11 5.78
CA SER A 24 -3.14 4.57 6.84
C SER A 24 -2.27 3.42 7.34
N ILE A 25 -0.96 3.63 7.40
CA ILE A 25 0.05 2.68 7.87
C ILE A 25 0.77 3.33 9.06
N ASN A 26 0.67 2.73 10.25
CA ASN A 26 1.30 3.25 11.48
C ASN A 26 1.01 4.73 11.77
N GLY A 27 -0.17 5.22 11.38
CA GLY A 27 -0.62 6.60 11.60
C GLY A 27 -0.38 7.55 10.43
N GLU A 28 0.45 7.17 9.46
CA GLU A 28 0.65 7.95 8.22
C GLU A 28 -0.36 7.53 7.15
N THR A 29 -1.00 8.48 6.47
CA THR A 29 -2.07 8.19 5.48
C THR A 29 -1.60 8.40 4.05
N PHE A 30 -1.75 7.37 3.24
CA PHE A 30 -1.45 7.38 1.82
C PHE A 30 -2.75 7.39 1.01
N ASP A 31 -2.86 8.33 0.08
CA ASP A 31 -4.01 8.47 -0.82
C ASP A 31 -3.67 7.92 -2.21
N PHE A 32 -4.35 6.84 -2.61
CA PHE A 32 -4.18 6.18 -3.89
C PHE A 32 -5.38 6.38 -4.82
N THR A 33 -6.28 7.32 -4.50
CA THR A 33 -7.46 7.63 -5.32
C THR A 33 -7.11 8.08 -6.73
N THR A 34 -5.93 8.70 -6.90
CA THR A 34 -5.45 9.22 -8.19
C THR A 34 -4.87 8.15 -9.11
N ILE A 35 -4.68 6.91 -8.64
CA ILE A 35 -4.16 5.81 -9.47
C ILE A 35 -5.31 5.27 -10.33
N PRO A 36 -5.28 5.47 -11.67
CA PRO A 36 -6.31 4.95 -12.55
C PRO A 36 -6.15 3.45 -12.79
N GLU A 37 -7.19 2.84 -13.33
CA GLU A 37 -7.18 1.42 -13.73
C GLU A 37 -6.04 1.14 -14.72
N GLY A 38 -5.29 0.05 -14.49
CA GLY A 38 -4.16 -0.35 -15.32
C GLY A 38 -2.85 0.42 -15.06
N ALA A 39 -2.86 1.42 -14.16
CA ALA A 39 -1.65 2.14 -13.81
C ALA A 39 -0.80 1.43 -12.75
N VAL A 40 0.48 1.81 -12.77
CA VAL A 40 1.51 1.39 -11.83
C VAL A 40 2.08 2.64 -11.18
N LEU A 41 2.04 2.69 -9.85
CA LEU A 41 2.76 3.68 -9.06
C LEU A 41 4.04 3.00 -8.53
N PRO A 42 5.22 3.43 -9.00
CA PRO A 42 6.48 2.85 -8.56
C PRO A 42 6.68 2.99 -7.06
N GLU A 43 7.28 1.99 -6.41
CA GLU A 43 7.64 2.06 -4.98
C GLU A 43 8.48 3.31 -4.68
N SER A 44 9.41 3.66 -5.58
CA SER A 44 10.30 4.83 -5.43
C SER A 44 9.57 6.18 -5.42
N ALA A 45 8.31 6.23 -5.87
CA ALA A 45 7.49 7.43 -5.82
C ALA A 45 6.80 7.61 -4.46
N ILE A 46 6.91 6.63 -3.56
CA ILE A 46 6.28 6.62 -2.25
C ILE A 46 7.35 6.65 -1.18
N ASN A 47 7.29 7.64 -0.30
CA ASN A 47 8.20 7.74 0.82
C ASN A 47 7.66 6.94 2.02
N CYS A 48 7.61 5.61 1.91
CA CYS A 48 7.12 4.72 2.97
C CYS A 48 7.95 3.44 3.05
N GLU A 49 8.59 3.18 4.18
CA GLU A 49 9.45 2.00 4.38
C GLU A 49 8.68 0.67 4.46
N TYR A 50 7.38 0.73 4.74
CA TYR A 50 6.55 -0.46 4.89
C TYR A 50 6.01 -0.97 3.57
N ILE A 51 5.96 -0.13 2.54
CA ILE A 51 5.47 -0.51 1.21
C ILE A 51 6.65 -1.07 0.44
N ILE A 52 6.49 -2.29 -0.04
CA ILE A 52 7.53 -2.99 -0.80
C ILE A 52 6.98 -3.39 -2.16
N GLY A 53 7.66 -3.00 -3.22
CA GLY A 53 7.22 -3.18 -4.61
C GLY A 53 6.15 -2.17 -5.06
N ASP A 54 5.91 -2.19 -6.37
CA ASP A 54 5.02 -1.25 -7.03
C ASP A 54 3.55 -1.46 -6.63
N ILE A 55 2.82 -0.35 -6.53
CA ILE A 55 1.37 -0.37 -6.34
C ILE A 55 0.71 -0.40 -7.71
N THR A 56 -0.19 -1.35 -7.91
CA THR A 56 -0.91 -1.49 -9.19
C THR A 56 -2.41 -1.43 -8.97
N ARG A 57 -3.15 -0.90 -9.94
CA ARG A 57 -4.61 -1.02 -9.96
C ARG A 57 -5.05 -1.97 -11.06
N SER A 58 -5.64 -3.10 -10.68
CA SER A 58 -6.11 -4.12 -11.61
C SER A 58 -7.47 -4.64 -11.20
N ASN A 59 -8.38 -4.72 -12.17
CA ASN A 59 -9.77 -5.10 -12.00
C ASN A 59 -10.49 -4.25 -10.92
N GLY A 60 -10.22 -2.95 -10.90
CA GLY A 60 -10.75 -2.01 -9.90
C GLY A 60 -10.13 -2.14 -8.52
N HIS A 61 -9.17 -3.05 -8.33
CA HIS A 61 -8.52 -3.29 -7.04
C HIS A 61 -7.09 -2.75 -7.03
N LEU A 62 -6.79 -1.86 -6.09
CA LEU A 62 -5.40 -1.56 -5.72
C LEU A 62 -4.74 -2.79 -5.11
N ILE A 63 -3.56 -3.17 -5.59
CA ILE A 63 -2.73 -4.25 -5.08
C ILE A 63 -1.50 -3.62 -4.45
N ILE A 64 -1.31 -3.85 -3.15
CA ILE A 64 -0.24 -3.27 -2.36
C ILE A 64 0.45 -4.39 -1.59
N CYS A 65 1.78 -4.40 -1.58
CA CYS A 65 2.60 -5.32 -0.81
C CYS A 65 3.24 -4.56 0.36
N LEU A 66 3.15 -5.12 1.56
CA LEU A 66 3.67 -4.52 2.80
C LEU A 66 4.63 -5.46 3.53
N MET A 67 5.62 -4.92 4.24
CA MET A 67 6.45 -5.65 5.21
C MET A 67 6.27 -5.15 6.65
#